data_AF-A0A850NNU6-F1
#
_entry.id   AF-A0A850NNU6-F1
#
_cell.length_a   1.000
_cell.length_b   1.000
_cell.length_c   1.000
_cell.angle_alpha   90.00
_cell.angle_beta   90.00
_cell.angle_gamma   90.00
#
_symmetry.space_group_name_H-M   'P 1'
#
loop_
_entity.id
_entity.type
_entity.pdbx_description
1 polymer ?
#
loop_
_entity_poly.entity_id
_entity_poly.type
_entity_poly.pdbx_seq_one_letter_code
_entity_poly.pdbx_strand_id
1 'polypeptide(L)'
;MNALAQLGMVSDIPSENQISTASFPVMTGEESKDYFVEKDGMKFAGTHLLVDLWEATNLDDPALIDRTLCEAAVAAGATILHSHFHHFTPNGGVSGVVVLAESHISIHTWPERNFAAVDIFMCGACDPHIAIPVMQKTFRAGRVDLDEQRRGRVF
;
A
#
# COMPACT_ATOMS: atom_id res chain seq x y z
N MET A 1 -7.26 -39.29 1.68
CA MET A 1 -6.31 -38.73 0.70
C MET A 1 -6.89 -37.43 0.15
N ASN A 2 -6.31 -36.32 0.61
CA ASN A 2 -6.39 -34.92 0.17
C ASN A 2 -7.66 -34.40 -0.52
N ALA A 3 -8.53 -33.78 0.27
CA ALA A 3 -9.34 -32.66 -0.23
C ALA A 3 -8.45 -31.40 -0.19
N LEU A 4 -8.00 -30.96 -1.37
CA LEU A 4 -7.43 -29.63 -1.57
C LEU A 4 -8.52 -28.60 -1.24
N ALA A 5 -8.42 -27.96 -0.07
CA ALA A 5 -9.15 -26.73 0.17
C ALA A 5 -8.61 -25.69 -0.83
N GLN A 6 -9.46 -25.22 -1.74
CA GLN A 6 -9.15 -24.09 -2.60
C GLN A 6 -9.02 -22.85 -1.69
N LEU A 7 -7.79 -22.61 -1.23
CA LEU A 7 -7.41 -21.39 -0.51
C LEU A 7 -7.06 -20.35 -1.57
N GLY A 8 -7.92 -19.36 -1.76
CA GLY A 8 -7.63 -18.24 -2.65
C GLY A 8 -8.89 -17.45 -2.98
N MET A 9 -8.89 -16.17 -2.61
CA MET A 9 -9.87 -15.19 -3.06
C MET A 9 -9.62 -14.94 -4.55
N VAL A 10 -10.26 -15.70 -5.43
CA VAL A 10 -10.24 -15.49 -6.88
C VAL A 10 -11.56 -14.82 -7.24
N SER A 11 -11.53 -13.55 -7.66
CA SER A 11 -12.71 -12.90 -8.23
C SER A 11 -12.87 -13.33 -9.68
N ASP A 12 -14.02 -13.89 -10.05
CA ASP A 12 -14.33 -14.36 -11.41
C ASP A 12 -14.53 -13.22 -12.45
N ILE A 13 -14.33 -11.96 -12.06
CA ILE A 13 -14.68 -10.78 -12.88
C ILE A 13 -13.48 -9.83 -12.96
N PRO A 14 -12.95 -9.52 -14.16
CA PRO A 14 -11.95 -8.47 -14.31
C PRO A 14 -12.57 -7.09 -14.04
N SER A 15 -11.87 -6.26 -13.26
CA SER A 15 -12.26 -4.88 -12.99
C SER A 15 -12.33 -4.06 -14.29
N GLU A 16 -13.47 -3.43 -14.56
CA GLU A 16 -13.61 -2.44 -15.63
C GLU A 16 -12.92 -1.13 -15.22
N ASN A 17 -11.60 -1.03 -15.46
CA ASN A 17 -10.93 0.27 -15.42
C ASN A 17 -11.40 1.11 -16.62
N GLN A 18 -12.32 2.05 -16.38
CA GLN A 18 -12.68 3.08 -17.35
C GLN A 18 -11.51 4.04 -17.53
N ILE A 19 -10.82 3.93 -18.67
CA ILE A 19 -9.90 4.96 -19.16
C ILE A 19 -10.76 6.03 -19.82
N SER A 20 -10.96 7.17 -19.14
CA SER A 20 -11.39 8.40 -19.83
C SER A 20 -10.18 8.97 -20.56
N THR A 21 -10.21 8.98 -21.90
CA THR A 21 -9.20 9.64 -22.73
C THR A 21 -9.29 11.16 -22.55
N ALA A 22 -8.53 11.71 -21.60
CA ALA A 22 -8.21 13.13 -21.56
C ALA A 22 -6.79 13.31 -22.11
N SER A 23 -6.69 13.93 -23.28
CA SER A 23 -5.43 14.34 -23.90
C SER A 23 -4.86 15.55 -23.15
N PHE A 24 -3.69 15.40 -22.54
CA PHE A 24 -2.95 16.50 -21.93
C PHE A 24 -1.93 17.08 -22.91
N PRO A 25 -1.75 18.42 -22.96
CA PRO A 25 -0.75 19.03 -23.83
C PRO A 25 0.66 18.76 -23.31
N VAL A 26 1.59 18.51 -24.24
CA VAL A 26 3.02 18.34 -23.98
C VAL A 26 3.62 19.68 -23.59
N MET A 27 4.01 19.82 -22.32
CA MET A 27 4.85 20.93 -21.85
C MET A 27 6.32 20.52 -21.97
N THR A 28 7.07 21.26 -22.79
CA THR A 28 8.51 21.12 -22.95
C THR A 28 9.26 21.95 -21.90
N GLY A 29 10.11 21.29 -21.12
CA GLY A 29 11.25 21.89 -20.42
C GLY A 29 11.03 22.19 -18.93
N GLU A 30 11.40 21.25 -18.06
CA GLU A 30 11.81 21.53 -16.68
C GLU A 30 12.97 20.58 -16.32
N GLU A 31 13.98 21.11 -15.63
CA GLU A 31 15.13 20.37 -15.11
C GLU A 31 14.69 19.05 -14.47
N SER A 32 15.28 17.95 -14.90
CA SER A 32 15.04 16.62 -14.32
C SER A 32 15.32 16.67 -12.81
N LYS A 33 14.29 16.86 -11.99
CA LYS A 33 14.36 16.63 -10.55
C LYS A 33 14.61 15.14 -10.38
N ASP A 34 15.87 14.77 -10.20
CA ASP A 34 16.27 13.40 -9.93
C ASP A 34 15.78 13.06 -8.51
N TYR A 35 14.61 12.41 -8.40
CA TYR A 35 13.94 12.10 -7.13
C TYR A 35 14.61 10.99 -6.31
N PHE A 36 15.78 10.54 -6.74
CA PHE A 36 16.57 9.56 -5.99
C PHE A 36 17.02 10.16 -4.66
N VAL A 37 16.86 9.36 -3.62
CA VAL A 37 17.28 9.66 -2.26
C VAL A 37 18.68 9.12 -2.04
N GLU A 38 19.53 9.90 -1.38
CA GLU A 38 20.85 9.46 -0.91
C GLU A 38 20.81 9.27 0.61
N LYS A 39 20.98 8.03 1.06
CA LYS A 39 20.98 7.67 2.49
C LYS A 39 22.02 6.58 2.74
N ASP A 40 22.82 6.73 3.80
CA ASP A 40 23.88 5.81 4.19
C ASP A 40 24.89 5.50 3.05
N GLY A 41 25.17 6.50 2.21
CA GLY A 41 26.06 6.36 1.05
C GLY A 41 25.46 5.58 -0.12
N MET A 42 24.15 5.32 -0.12
CA MET A 42 23.43 4.64 -1.19
C MET A 42 22.42 5.59 -1.84
N LYS A 43 22.48 5.67 -3.18
CA LYS A 43 21.49 6.37 -3.99
C LYS A 43 20.42 5.39 -4.47
N PHE A 44 19.14 5.65 -4.18
CA PHE A 44 18.02 4.79 -4.55
C PHE A 44 16.72 5.58 -4.77
N ALA A 45 15.77 5.03 -5.53
CA ALA A 45 14.53 5.73 -5.88
C ALA A 45 13.56 5.88 -4.69
N GLY A 46 13.45 4.86 -3.84
CA GLY A 46 12.61 4.92 -2.64
C GLY A 46 12.71 3.69 -1.74
N THR A 47 12.00 3.76 -0.62
CA THR A 47 11.99 2.72 0.41
C THR A 47 10.66 1.98 0.35
N HIS A 48 10.71 0.67 0.22
CA HIS A 48 9.54 -0.19 0.15
C HIS A 48 9.49 -1.11 1.36
N LEU A 49 8.49 -0.94 2.20
CA LEU A 49 8.24 -1.80 3.35
C LEU A 49 7.18 -2.84 2.98
N LEU A 50 7.47 -4.11 3.23
CA LEU A 50 6.52 -5.21 3.17
C LEU A 50 6.18 -5.56 4.62
N VAL A 51 4.92 -5.34 5.00
CA VAL A 51 4.48 -5.39 6.39
C VAL A 51 3.37 -6.41 6.54
N ASP A 52 3.62 -7.42 7.37
CA ASP A 52 2.64 -8.41 7.77
C ASP A 52 2.09 -8.03 9.15
N LEU A 53 0.79 -7.76 9.20
CA LEU A 53 0.05 -7.47 10.43
C LEU A 53 -0.67 -8.74 10.90
N TRP A 54 -0.21 -9.31 12.00
CA TRP A 54 -0.79 -10.50 12.63
C TRP A 54 -1.61 -10.14 13.87
N GLU A 55 -2.56 -11.01 14.19
CA GLU A 55 -3.49 -10.81 15.32
C GLU A 55 -4.27 -9.49 15.18
N ALA A 56 -4.49 -9.07 13.93
CA ALA A 56 -5.13 -7.83 13.58
C ALA A 56 -6.66 -7.99 13.48
N THR A 57 -7.36 -6.91 13.80
CA THR A 57 -8.82 -6.76 13.78
C THR A 57 -9.19 -5.51 12.96
N ASN A 58 -10.48 -5.24 12.79
CA ASN A 58 -10.95 -4.10 11.99
C ASN A 58 -10.50 -4.18 10.51
N LEU A 59 -10.55 -5.39 9.95
CA LEU A 59 -10.00 -5.74 8.64
C LEU A 59 -11.08 -5.90 7.55
N ASP A 60 -12.35 -5.66 7.88
CA ASP A 60 -13.53 -5.92 7.05
C ASP A 60 -14.38 -4.68 6.76
N ASP A 61 -13.91 -3.49 7.18
CA ASP A 61 -14.53 -2.20 6.87
C ASP A 61 -13.65 -1.41 5.88
N PRO A 62 -13.98 -1.40 4.57
CA PRO A 62 -13.22 -0.65 3.57
C PRO A 62 -13.08 0.83 3.88
N ALA A 63 -14.10 1.46 4.50
CA ALA A 63 -14.07 2.88 4.80
C ALA A 63 -13.15 3.19 5.98
N LEU A 64 -13.06 2.28 6.96
CA LEU A 64 -12.07 2.38 8.03
C LEU A 64 -10.66 2.19 7.49
N ILE A 65 -10.45 1.17 6.66
CA ILE A 65 -9.15 0.87 6.05
C ILE A 65 -8.68 2.05 5.19
N ASP A 66 -9.53 2.61 4.34
CA ASP A 66 -9.22 3.80 3.52
C ASP A 66 -8.75 4.97 4.38
N ARG A 67 -9.53 5.32 5.41
CA ARG A 67 -9.16 6.40 6.35
C ARG A 67 -7.81 6.12 7.02
N THR A 68 -7.56 4.89 7.46
CA THR A 68 -6.31 4.51 8.11
C THR A 68 -5.12 4.62 7.18
N LEU A 69 -5.22 4.12 5.95
CA LEU A 69 -4.13 4.22 4.98
C LEU A 69 -3.87 5.66 4.56
N CYS A 70 -4.92 6.48 4.39
CA CYS A 70 -4.76 7.91 4.11
C CYS A 70 -4.10 8.66 5.28
N GLU A 71 -4.51 8.40 6.53
CA GLU A 71 -3.87 8.98 7.72
C GLU A 71 -2.39 8.59 7.79
N ALA A 72 -2.08 7.31 7.54
CA ALA A 72 -0.73 6.79 7.54
C ALA A 72 0.15 7.44 6.45
N ALA A 73 -0.39 7.62 5.24
CA ALA A 73 0.29 8.32 4.15
C ALA A 73 0.60 9.79 4.50
N VAL A 74 -0.38 10.51 5.04
CA VAL A 74 -0.20 11.92 5.46
C VAL A 74 0.82 12.03 6.58
N ALA A 75 0.77 11.14 7.58
CA ALA A 75 1.72 11.12 8.69
C ALA A 75 3.16 10.87 8.20
N ALA A 76 3.33 10.06 7.17
CA ALA A 76 4.62 9.77 6.53
C ALA A 76 5.11 10.88 5.57
N GLY A 77 4.33 11.96 5.38
CA GLY A 77 4.67 13.08 4.51
C GLY A 77 4.33 12.88 3.03
N ALA A 78 3.58 11.83 2.68
CA ALA A 78 3.23 11.53 1.30
C ALA A 78 2.06 12.39 0.81
N THR A 79 2.06 12.67 -0.50
CA THR A 79 0.93 13.31 -1.19
C THR A 79 0.01 12.24 -1.78
N ILE A 80 -1.25 12.22 -1.36
CA ILE A 80 -2.26 11.29 -1.88
C ILE A 80 -2.84 11.83 -3.18
N LEU A 81 -2.94 10.97 -4.20
CA LEU A 81 -3.61 11.28 -5.46
C LEU A 81 -5.05 10.77 -5.47
N HIS A 82 -5.26 9.50 -5.14
CA HIS A 82 -6.58 8.88 -5.00
C HIS A 82 -6.44 7.51 -4.30
N SER A 83 -7.56 6.93 -3.89
CA SER A 83 -7.60 5.58 -3.31
C SER A 83 -8.71 4.74 -3.95
N HIS A 84 -8.53 3.41 -3.95
CA HIS A 84 -9.51 2.46 -4.47
C HIS A 84 -9.52 1.19 -3.62
N PHE A 85 -10.73 0.70 -3.30
CA PHE A 85 -10.94 -0.44 -2.43
C PHE A 85 -12.02 -1.37 -2.98
N HIS A 86 -11.78 -2.67 -2.84
CA HIS A 86 -12.74 -3.71 -3.15
C HIS A 86 -13.01 -4.55 -1.91
N HIS A 87 -14.29 -4.67 -1.55
CA HIS A 87 -14.75 -5.48 -0.43
C HIS A 87 -15.27 -6.82 -0.95
N PHE A 88 -14.70 -7.91 -0.47
CA PHE A 88 -15.07 -9.26 -0.86
C PHE A 88 -16.04 -9.90 0.12
N THR A 89 -17.07 -10.55 -0.42
CA THR A 89 -18.04 -11.37 0.32
C THR A 89 -17.83 -12.87 0.02
N PRO A 90 -18.16 -13.79 0.95
CA PRO A 90 -18.76 -13.56 2.27
C PRO A 90 -17.75 -13.31 3.40
N ASN A 91 -16.45 -13.51 3.15
CA ASN A 91 -15.43 -13.52 4.22
C ASN A 91 -15.04 -12.12 4.73
N GLY A 92 -15.47 -11.04 4.07
CA GLY A 92 -15.23 -9.67 4.49
C GLY A 92 -13.84 -9.12 4.16
N GLY A 93 -13.01 -9.87 3.42
CA GLY A 93 -11.68 -9.41 3.04
C GLY A 93 -11.72 -8.14 2.19
N VAL A 94 -10.67 -7.33 2.26
CA VAL A 94 -10.55 -6.07 1.54
C VAL A 94 -9.22 -6.03 0.80
N SER A 95 -9.26 -5.70 -0.49
CA SER A 95 -8.08 -5.29 -1.26
C SER A 95 -8.16 -3.80 -1.50
N GLY A 96 -7.08 -3.08 -1.24
CA GLY A 96 -7.04 -1.62 -1.34
C GLY A 96 -5.71 -1.09 -1.80
N VAL A 97 -5.75 0.08 -2.45
CA VAL A 97 -4.56 0.85 -2.79
C VAL A 97 -4.82 2.34 -2.61
N VAL A 98 -3.87 3.03 -1.98
CA VAL A 98 -3.74 4.48 -1.96
C VAL A 98 -2.60 4.84 -2.89
N VAL A 99 -2.92 5.51 -3.98
CA VAL A 99 -1.94 5.98 -4.96
C VAL A 99 -1.36 7.30 -4.47
N LEU A 100 -0.04 7.36 -4.36
CA LEU A 100 0.70 8.53 -3.91
C LEU A 100 1.38 9.20 -5.11
N ALA A 101 1.86 10.44 -4.93
CA ALA A 101 2.76 11.06 -5.90
C ALA A 101 4.03 10.18 -6.01
N GLU A 102 4.11 9.38 -7.06
CA GLU A 102 5.23 8.48 -7.44
C GLU A 102 5.38 7.17 -6.65
N SER A 103 4.38 6.77 -5.86
CA SER A 103 4.46 5.53 -5.07
C SER A 103 3.06 5.05 -4.61
N HIS A 104 2.97 4.18 -3.60
CA HIS A 104 1.67 3.64 -3.14
C HIS A 104 1.72 3.06 -1.72
N ILE A 105 0.54 2.95 -1.12
CA ILE A 105 0.28 2.01 -0.03
C ILE A 105 -0.78 1.02 -0.52
N SER A 106 -0.52 -0.29 -0.50
CA SER A 106 -1.55 -1.32 -0.75
C SER A 106 -1.78 -2.19 0.46
N ILE A 107 -3.00 -2.74 0.56
CA ILE A 107 -3.39 -3.66 1.62
C ILE A 107 -4.24 -4.80 1.06
N HIS A 108 -4.02 -5.99 1.59
CA HIS A 108 -4.86 -7.16 1.40
C HIS A 108 -5.18 -7.76 2.77
N THR A 109 -6.47 -7.93 3.08
CA THR A 109 -6.90 -8.43 4.38
C THR A 109 -7.57 -9.80 4.30
N TRP A 110 -7.33 -10.60 5.35
CA TRP A 110 -7.97 -11.88 5.64
C TRP A 110 -8.52 -11.83 7.08
N PRO A 111 -9.72 -11.25 7.30
CA PRO A 111 -10.33 -11.14 8.61
C PRO A 111 -10.45 -12.50 9.32
N GLU A 112 -10.74 -13.57 8.58
CA GLU A 112 -10.85 -14.93 9.11
C GLU A 112 -9.52 -15.51 9.65
N ARG A 113 -8.40 -14.84 9.36
CA ARG A 113 -7.05 -15.19 9.82
C ARG A 113 -6.45 -14.14 10.75
N ASN A 114 -7.18 -13.07 11.06
CA ASN A 114 -6.65 -11.90 11.78
C ASN A 114 -5.35 -11.39 11.14
N PHE A 115 -5.31 -11.33 9.80
CA PHE A 115 -4.10 -11.07 9.04
C PHE A 115 -4.32 -10.00 7.96
N ALA A 116 -3.37 -9.09 7.81
CA ALA A 116 -3.28 -8.19 6.67
C ALA A 116 -1.85 -8.09 6.15
N ALA A 117 -1.69 -8.16 4.84
CA ALA A 117 -0.44 -7.86 4.15
C ALA A 117 -0.51 -6.42 3.62
N VAL A 118 0.50 -5.62 3.90
CA VAL A 118 0.58 -4.20 3.53
C VAL A 118 1.90 -3.92 2.83
N ASP A 119 1.84 -3.25 1.69
CA ASP A 119 3.00 -2.70 1.00
C ASP A 119 3.02 -1.19 1.21
N ILE A 120 4.12 -0.64 1.70
CA ILE A 120 4.30 0.82 1.90
C ILE A 120 5.52 1.23 1.08
N PHE A 121 5.28 1.68 -0.14
CA PHE A 121 6.33 2.22 -0.99
C PHE A 121 6.28 3.74 -0.94
N MET A 122 7.40 4.38 -0.61
CA MET A 122 7.51 5.83 -0.61
C MET A 122 8.87 6.32 -1.14
N CYS A 123 8.84 7.45 -1.83
CA CYS A 123 9.98 8.10 -2.46
C CYS A 123 10.28 9.47 -1.82
N GLY A 124 11.42 10.05 -2.15
CA GLY A 124 11.79 11.41 -1.71
C GLY A 124 11.97 11.54 -0.20
N ALA A 125 11.46 12.63 0.37
CA ALA A 125 11.62 12.96 1.79
C ALA A 125 10.63 12.25 2.74
N CYS A 126 9.78 11.36 2.21
CA CYS A 126 8.79 10.63 3.00
C CYS A 126 9.48 9.57 3.89
N ASP A 127 8.92 9.31 5.07
CA ASP A 127 9.36 8.21 5.94
C ASP A 127 8.27 7.14 6.07
N PRO A 128 8.35 6.03 5.32
CA PRO A 128 7.31 4.99 5.34
C PRO A 128 7.19 4.28 6.69
N HIS A 129 8.20 4.35 7.57
CA HIS A 129 8.12 3.73 8.90
C HIS A 129 7.07 4.38 9.79
N ILE A 130 6.75 5.67 9.57
CA ILE A 130 5.72 6.40 10.31
C ILE A 130 4.33 5.83 10.03
N ALA A 131 4.13 5.21 8.87
CA ALA A 131 2.85 4.63 8.50
C ALA A 131 2.47 3.39 9.34
N ILE A 132 3.47 2.60 9.77
CA ILE A 132 3.28 1.36 10.53
C ILE A 132 2.52 1.58 11.85
N PRO A 133 2.94 2.48 12.77
CA PRO A 133 2.25 2.65 14.05
C PRO A 133 0.80 3.15 13.89
N VAL A 134 0.48 3.90 12.83
CA VAL A 134 -0.90 4.34 12.53
C VAL A 134 -1.78 3.12 12.22
N MET A 135 -1.30 2.25 11.34
CA MET A 135 -1.99 1.02 10.94
C MET A 135 -2.07 0.04 12.12
N GLN A 136 -0.96 -0.19 12.83
CA GLN A 136 -0.91 -1.09 13.97
C GLN A 136 -1.91 -0.69 15.06
N LYS A 137 -2.02 0.62 15.36
CA LYS A 137 -2.99 1.13 16.33
C LYS A 137 -4.42 0.87 15.89
N THR A 138 -4.76 1.16 14.65
CA THR A 138 -6.15 1.04 14.16
C THR A 138 -6.57 -0.41 13.99
N PHE A 139 -5.69 -1.23 13.42
CA PHE A 139 -5.94 -2.66 13.22
C PHE A 139 -5.64 -3.50 14.47
N ARG A 140 -5.16 -2.89 15.55
CA ARG A 140 -4.84 -3.57 16.82
C ARG A 140 -3.93 -4.79 16.64
N ALA A 141 -3.00 -4.72 15.69
CA ALA A 141 -2.13 -5.85 15.37
C ALA A 141 -1.22 -6.18 16.56
N GLY A 142 -1.33 -7.42 17.06
CA GLY A 142 -0.53 -7.92 18.18
C GLY A 142 0.91 -8.22 17.79
N ARG A 143 1.15 -8.49 16.49
CA ARG A 143 2.49 -8.72 15.94
C ARG A 143 2.61 -8.06 14.56
N VAL A 144 3.78 -7.48 14.32
CA VAL A 144 4.15 -6.84 13.05
C VAL A 144 5.46 -7.45 12.58
N ASP A 145 5.46 -8.08 11.41
CA ASP A 145 6.70 -8.48 10.73
C ASP A 145 6.99 -7.50 9.59
N LEU A 146 8.26 -7.14 9.40
CA LEU A 146 8.69 -6.11 8.47
C LEU A 146 9.87 -6.61 7.63
N ASP A 147 9.76 -6.49 6.32
CA ASP A 147 10.89 -6.53 5.38
C ASP A 147 11.03 -5.18 4.67
N GLU A 148 12.27 -4.71 4.50
CA GLU A 148 12.57 -3.41 3.88
C GLU A 148 13.43 -3.60 2.64
N GLN A 149 12.99 -2.99 1.54
CA GLN A 149 13.70 -3.00 0.27
C GLN A 149 13.96 -1.59 -0.26
N ARG A 150 15.22 -1.25 -0.51
CA ARG A 150 15.60 -0.05 -1.30
C ARG A 150 15.37 -0.32 -2.78
N ARG A 151 14.47 0.44 -3.42
CA ARG A 151 14.07 0.29 -4.82
C ARG A 151 14.95 1.16 -5.73
N GLY A 152 15.34 0.63 -6.89
CA GLY A 152 16.12 1.38 -7.89
C GLY A 152 17.47 1.85 -7.36
N ARG A 153 18.32 0.94 -6.87
CA ARG A 153 19.66 1.29 -6.35
C ARG A 153 20.60 1.64 -7.51
N VAL A 154 21.41 2.68 -7.33
CA VAL A 154 22.50 3.06 -8.24
C VAL A 154 23.82 2.83 -7.54
N PHE A 155 24.74 2.14 -8.22
CA PHE A 155 26.09 1.80 -7.76
C PHE A 155 27.13 2.65 -8.48
#